data_AF-A0A3B0Z3Z9-F1
#
_entry.id   AF-A0A3B0Z3Z9-F1
#
_cell.length_a   1.000
_cell.length_b   1.000
_cell.length_c   1.000
_cell.angle_alpha   90.00
_cell.angle_beta   90.00
_cell.angle_gamma   90.00
#
_symmetry.space_group_name_H-M   'P 1'
#
loop_
_entity.id
_entity.type
_entity.pdbx_description
1 polymer ?
#
loop_
_entity_poly.entity_id
_entity_poly.type
_entity_poly.pdbx_seq_one_letter_code
_entity_poly.pdbx_strand_id
1 'polypeptide(L)'
;YWLEYDEVGELASDIDHRSGSLADDLTDIYFELKRGLNMLDAAGMDEVAHLWGIGFKQHWGQHLVDAERHLYTLRANNQLV
;
A
#
# COMPACT_ATOMS: atom_id res chain seq x y z
N TYR A 1 13.02 -20.76 -1.89
CA TYR A 1 14.22 -20.33 -2.62
C TYR A 1 14.11 -18.82 -2.84
N TRP A 2 14.60 -18.03 -1.88
CA TRP A 2 14.61 -16.56 -1.89
C TRP A 2 16.00 -16.07 -1.44
N LEU A 3 17.01 -16.34 -2.25
CA LEU A 3 18.39 -15.95 -1.99
C LEU A 3 19.04 -15.68 -3.34
N GLU A 4 18.97 -14.45 -3.84
CA GLU A 4 19.99 -13.98 -4.80
C GLU A 4 20.06 -12.47 -5.05
N TYR A 5 19.20 -11.62 -4.48
CA TYR A 5 19.20 -10.19 -4.83
C TYR A 5 19.13 -9.18 -3.66
N ASP A 6 19.39 -9.60 -2.42
CA ASP A 6 19.67 -8.62 -1.36
C ASP A 6 21.18 -8.35 -1.33
N GLU A 7 21.62 -7.43 -2.19
CA GLU A 7 22.93 -6.81 -2.06
C GLU A 7 23.01 -6.06 -0.73
N VAL A 8 23.85 -6.59 0.15
CA VAL A 8 24.33 -5.96 1.37
C VAL A 8 25.15 -4.73 0.96
N GLY A 9 24.49 -3.60 0.73
CA GLY A 9 25.10 -2.51 -0.05
C GLY A 9 24.84 -1.09 0.42
N GLU A 10 23.66 -0.75 0.97
CA GLU A 10 23.39 0.64 1.36
C GLU A 10 22.71 0.78 2.73
N LEU A 11 23.38 1.56 3.56
CA LEU A 11 23.14 1.83 4.96
C LEU A 11 21.96 2.82 5.10
N ALA A 12 20.93 2.44 5.85
CA ALA A 12 20.14 3.37 6.69
C ALA A 12 19.18 4.39 6.03
N SER A 13 18.64 4.15 4.83
CA SER A 13 17.41 4.84 4.35
C SER A 13 16.17 3.94 4.29
N ASP A 14 16.31 2.61 4.39
CA ASP A 14 15.25 1.63 4.13
C ASP A 14 14.43 1.25 5.38
N ILE A 15 14.16 2.23 6.25
CA ILE A 15 13.31 2.00 7.43
C ILE A 15 11.82 2.01 7.08
N ASP A 16 11.39 2.38 5.86
CA ASP A 16 9.97 2.71 5.62
C ASP A 16 9.26 1.96 4.48
N HIS A 17 9.74 0.77 4.10
CA HIS A 17 9.02 -0.12 3.17
C HIS A 17 8.93 -1.55 3.69
N ARG A 18 8.73 -1.72 5.00
CA ARG A 18 8.24 -2.99 5.52
C ARG A 18 6.77 -3.10 5.14
N SER A 19 6.47 -3.81 4.05
CA SER A 19 5.10 -4.22 3.75
C SER A 19 4.53 -4.90 5.00
N GLY A 20 3.44 -4.31 5.51
CA GLY A 20 2.79 -4.78 6.72
C GLY A 20 2.07 -6.11 6.47
N SER A 21 1.34 -6.59 7.47
CA SER A 21 0.40 -7.67 7.22
C SER A 21 -0.65 -7.24 6.19
N LEU A 22 -1.36 -8.20 5.56
CA LEU A 22 -2.50 -7.88 4.69
C LEU A 22 -3.52 -6.94 5.37
N ALA A 23 -3.69 -7.04 6.70
CA ALA A 23 -4.56 -6.15 7.45
C ALA A 23 -4.03 -4.72 7.50
N ASP A 24 -2.72 -4.53 7.64
CA ASP A 24 -2.08 -3.21 7.63
C ASP A 24 -2.20 -2.57 6.25
N ASP A 25 -1.88 -3.32 5.19
CA ASP A 25 -2.00 -2.84 3.80
C ASP A 25 -3.42 -2.34 3.49
N LEU A 26 -4.44 -3.11 3.89
CA LEU A 26 -5.85 -2.73 3.70
C LEU A 26 -6.25 -1.54 4.59
N THR A 27 -5.69 -1.44 5.78
CA THR A 27 -5.97 -0.35 6.73
C THR A 27 -5.41 0.98 6.22
N ASP A 28 -4.19 0.97 5.67
CA ASP A 28 -3.55 2.15 5.12
C ASP A 28 -4.30 2.68 3.89
N ILE A 29 -4.69 1.77 2.97
CA ILE A 29 -5.54 2.11 1.82
C ILE A 29 -6.87 2.71 2.29
N TYR A 30 -7.51 2.09 3.29
CA TYR A 30 -8.77 2.58 3.84
C TYR A 30 -8.65 4.01 4.38
N PHE A 31 -7.61 4.31 5.16
CA PHE A 31 -7.45 5.64 5.74
C PHE A 31 -7.10 6.71 4.71
N GLU A 32 -6.30 6.39 3.68
CA GLU A 32 -6.03 7.30 2.56
C GLU A 32 -7.30 7.65 1.77
N LEU A 33 -8.11 6.64 1.43
CA LEU A 33 -9.38 6.84 0.74
C LEU A 33 -10.38 7.61 1.61
N LYS A 34 -10.54 7.22 2.87
CA LYS A 34 -11.45 7.89 3.81
C LYS A 34 -11.08 9.36 4.03
N ARG A 35 -9.78 9.68 4.11
CA ARG A 35 -9.31 11.06 4.22
C ARG A 35 -9.81 11.90 3.05
N GLY A 36 -9.64 11.45 1.82
CA GLY A 36 -10.12 12.15 0.63
C GLY A 36 -11.64 12.33 0.62
N LEU A 37 -12.40 11.28 0.99
CA LEU A 37 -13.86 11.36 1.08
C LEU A 37 -14.33 12.39 2.12
N ASN A 38 -13.67 12.46 3.29
CA ASN A 38 -14.00 13.45 4.31
C ASN A 38 -13.73 14.90 3.87
N MET A 39 -12.85 15.11 2.89
CA MET A 39 -12.50 16.42 2.36
C MET A 39 -13.37 16.84 1.18
N LEU A 40 -14.12 15.92 0.57
CA LEU A 40 -14.73 16.10 -0.75
C LEU A 40 -15.66 17.31 -0.83
N ASP A 41 -16.55 17.48 0.13
CA ASP A 41 -17.52 18.59 0.12
C ASP A 41 -16.85 19.96 0.30
N ALA A 42 -15.72 20.01 1.00
CA ALA A 42 -15.03 21.26 1.32
C ALA A 42 -13.94 21.63 0.30
N ALA A 43 -13.18 20.64 -0.19
CA ALA A 43 -12.06 20.82 -1.10
C ALA A 43 -12.45 20.69 -2.58
N GLY A 44 -13.56 20.00 -2.86
CA GLY A 44 -13.98 19.68 -4.22
C GLY A 44 -13.28 18.46 -4.81
N MET A 45 -13.86 17.95 -5.90
CA MET A 45 -13.46 16.67 -6.49
C MET A 45 -12.04 16.67 -7.08
N ASP A 46 -11.63 17.78 -7.71
CA ASP A 46 -10.31 17.87 -8.37
C ASP A 46 -9.16 17.82 -7.35
N GLU A 47 -9.32 18.49 -6.20
CA GLU A 47 -8.31 18.51 -5.14
C GLU A 47 -8.20 17.13 -4.48
N VAL A 48 -9.34 16.47 -4.22
CA VAL A 48 -9.34 15.10 -3.68
C VAL A 48 -8.71 14.11 -4.66
N ALA A 49 -9.02 14.23 -5.96
CA ALA A 49 -8.40 13.40 -6.99
C ALA A 49 -6.89 13.62 -7.08
N HIS A 50 -6.43 14.87 -6.95
CA HIS A 50 -5.01 15.20 -6.90
C HIS A 50 -4.32 14.58 -5.67
N LEU A 51 -4.92 14.73 -4.49
CA LEU A 51 -4.45 14.13 -3.24
C LEU A 51 -4.30 12.62 -3.35
N TRP A 52 -5.33 11.92 -3.84
CA TRP A 52 -5.27 10.47 -4.05
C TRP A 52 -4.23 10.09 -5.09
N GLY A 53 -4.10 10.85 -6.18
CA GLY A 53 -3.11 10.60 -7.22
C GLY A 53 -1.67 10.69 -6.71
N ILE A 54 -1.39 11.66 -5.83
CA ILE A 54 -0.08 11.77 -5.16
C ILE A 54 0.11 10.62 -4.16
N GLY A 55 -0.86 10.43 -3.26
CA GLY A 55 -0.77 9.40 -2.22
C GLY A 55 -0.61 8.00 -2.82
N PHE A 56 -1.25 7.73 -3.96
CA PHE A 56 -1.16 6.44 -4.64
C PHE A 56 0.26 6.19 -5.15
N LYS A 57 0.84 7.18 -5.82
CA LYS A 57 2.19 7.08 -6.38
C LYS A 57 3.27 6.98 -5.30
N GLN A 58 3.05 7.63 -4.16
CA GLN A 58 4.05 7.73 -3.10
C GLN A 58 3.92 6.65 -2.03
N HIS A 59 2.72 6.09 -1.82
CA HIS A 59 2.45 5.27 -0.64
C HIS A 59 1.48 4.12 -0.91
N TRP A 60 0.16 4.38 -0.90
CA TRP A 60 -0.85 3.31 -0.86
C TRP A 60 -0.97 2.48 -2.14
N GLY A 61 -0.31 2.88 -3.23
CA GLY A 61 -0.15 2.03 -4.42
C GLY A 61 0.77 0.84 -4.18
N GLN A 62 1.82 0.97 -3.37
CA GLN A 62 2.68 -0.17 -3.00
C GLN A 62 1.93 -1.16 -2.10
N HIS A 63 1.20 -0.65 -1.10
CA HIS A 63 0.33 -1.45 -0.25
C HIS A 63 -0.75 -2.20 -1.05
N LEU A 64 -1.29 -1.62 -2.11
CA LEU A 64 -2.22 -2.32 -3.00
C LEU A 64 -1.56 -3.54 -3.66
N VAL A 65 -0.37 -3.37 -4.23
CA VAL A 65 0.39 -4.47 -4.86
C VAL A 65 0.72 -5.56 -3.85
N ASP A 66 1.11 -5.19 -2.63
CA ASP A 66 1.45 -6.14 -1.59
C ASP A 66 0.22 -6.90 -1.07
N ALA A 67 -0.91 -6.21 -0.89
CA ALA A 67 -2.19 -6.83 -0.56
C ALA A 67 -2.64 -7.84 -1.65
N GLU A 68 -2.54 -7.47 -2.93
CA GLU A 68 -2.85 -8.37 -4.05
C GLU A 68 -1.96 -9.62 -4.04
N ARG A 69 -0.65 -9.46 -3.81
CA ARG A 69 0.30 -10.56 -3.72
C ARG A 69 0.00 -11.48 -2.54
N HIS A 70 -0.34 -10.91 -1.38
CA HIS A 70 -0.75 -11.66 -0.19
C HIS A 70 -2.02 -12.47 -0.45
N LEU A 71 -3.06 -11.86 -1.01
CA LEU A 71 -4.31 -12.53 -1.37
C LEU A 71 -4.09 -13.66 -2.39
N TYR A 72 -3.26 -13.42 -3.41
CA TYR A 72 -2.91 -14.46 -4.38
C TYR A 72 -2.22 -15.65 -3.71
N THR A 73 -1.27 -15.38 -2.82
CA THR A 73 -0.53 -16.43 -2.09
C THR A 73 -1.47 -17.26 -1.22
N LEU A 74 -2.37 -16.62 -0.47
CA LEU A 74 -3.38 -17.30 0.34
C LEU A 74 -4.30 -18.17 -0.54
N ARG A 75 -4.74 -17.64 -1.69
CA ARG A 75 -5.57 -18.38 -2.63
C ARG A 75 -4.84 -19.59 -3.21
N ALA A 76 -3.60 -19.42 -3.65
CA ALA A 76 -2.79 -20.50 -4.22
C ALA A 76 -2.54 -21.64 -3.23
N ASN A 77 -2.51 -21.32 -1.92
CA ASN A 77 -2.34 -22.28 -0.85
C ASN A 77 -3.65 -22.84 -0.29
N ASN A 78 -4.82 -22.50 -0.86
CA ASN A 78 -6.15 -22.83 -0.31
C ASN A 78 -6.34 -22.34 1.15
N GLN A 79 -5.76 -21.20 1.50
CA GLN A 79 -5.86 -20.56 2.81
C GLN A 79 -6.74 -19.30 2.81
N LEU A 80 -7.25 -18.93 1.63
CA LEU A 80 -8.25 -17.88 1.51
C LEU A 80 -9.62 -18.47 1.88
N VAL A 81 -10.20 -17.95 2.97
CA VAL A 81 -11.45 -18.44 3.59
C VAL A 81 -12.68 -17.78 2.95
#